data_AF-A0A8K0Y4G8-F1
#
_entry.id   AF-A0A8K0Y4G8-F1
#
_cell.length_a   1.000
_cell.length_b   1.000
_cell.length_c   1.000
_cell.angle_alpha   90.00
_cell.angle_beta   90.00
_cell.angle_gamma   90.00
#
_symmetry.space_group_name_H-M   'P 1'
#
loop_
_entity.id
_entity.type
_entity.pdbx_description
1 polymer ?
#
loop_
_entity_poly.entity_id
_entity_poly.type
_entity_poly.pdbx_seq_one_letter_code
_entity_poly.pdbx_strand_id
1 'polypeptide(L)'
;MNWLTDAHIHLSDEEFKPELQFMLTAMNKMGLKACCVSMDYSSSHATLKLSEQSPLVLPFLGIHPEKANGDLESVVSLIMENSNKISGIGEIGLDKTYVSDDTGFCQAG
;
A
#
# COMPACT_ATOMS: atom_id res chain seq x y z
N MET A 1 -8.94 25.88 -2.49
CA MET A 1 -8.38 25.14 -1.34
C MET A 1 -7.23 24.31 -1.87
N ASN A 2 -6.06 24.41 -1.24
CA ASN A 2 -4.93 23.57 -1.63
C ASN A 2 -5.08 22.22 -0.94
N TRP A 3 -4.97 21.15 -1.72
CA TRP A 3 -4.94 19.80 -1.18
C TRP A 3 -3.52 19.45 -0.73
N LEU A 4 -3.41 18.80 0.42
CA LEU A 4 -2.19 18.14 0.86
C LEU A 4 -2.33 16.63 0.62
N THR A 5 -1.22 15.96 0.36
CA THR A 5 -1.22 14.51 0.16
C THR A 5 -0.19 13.92 1.10
N ASP A 6 -0.66 13.05 1.99
CA ASP A 6 0.20 12.12 2.68
C ASP A 6 0.72 11.14 1.63
N ALA A 7 2.02 11.19 1.38
CA ALA A 7 2.65 10.45 0.30
C ALA A 7 2.79 8.96 0.61
N HIS A 8 2.64 8.52 1.86
CA HIS A 8 2.81 7.13 2.25
C HIS A 8 2.21 6.82 3.62
N ILE A 9 1.16 6.00 3.66
CA ILE A 9 0.55 5.51 4.91
C ILE A 9 -0.10 4.13 4.71
N HIS A 10 -0.01 3.25 5.71
CA HIS A 10 -0.74 1.97 5.73
C HIS A 10 -2.15 2.15 6.30
N LEU A 11 -2.97 3.02 5.68
CA LEU A 11 -4.29 3.39 6.22
C LEU A 11 -5.29 2.21 6.26
N SER A 12 -5.02 1.13 5.51
CA SER A 12 -5.81 -0.10 5.51
C SER A 12 -5.54 -1.03 6.70
N ASP A 13 -4.56 -0.72 7.55
CA ASP A 13 -4.17 -1.58 8.66
C ASP A 13 -5.28 -1.75 9.70
N GLU A 14 -5.31 -2.93 10.32
CA GLU A 14 -6.29 -3.29 11.34
C GLU A 14 -6.28 -2.32 12.53
N GLU A 15 -5.12 -1.76 12.87
CA GLU A 15 -4.95 -0.79 13.95
C GLU A 15 -5.81 0.47 13.75
N PHE A 16 -6.02 0.88 12.50
CA PHE A 16 -6.78 2.07 12.15
C PHE A 16 -8.29 1.83 12.01
N LYS A 17 -8.75 0.58 11.99
CA LYS A 17 -10.16 0.24 11.75
C LYS A 17 -11.15 0.91 12.72
N PRO A 18 -10.90 0.97 14.04
CA PRO A 18 -11.87 1.56 14.96
C PRO A 18 -12.10 3.06 14.70
N GLU A 19 -11.08 3.79 14.25
CA GLU A 19 -11.11 5.24 14.01
C GLU A 19 -11.21 5.65 12.53
N LEU A 20 -11.19 4.70 11.60
CA LEU A 20 -11.06 4.96 10.16
C LEU A 20 -12.08 5.98 9.62
N GLN A 21 -13.35 5.85 10.01
CA GLN A 21 -14.41 6.77 9.57
C GLN A 21 -14.20 8.20 10.10
N PHE A 22 -13.70 8.32 11.33
CA PHE A 22 -13.35 9.62 11.90
C PHE A 22 -12.17 10.24 11.15
N MET A 23 -11.13 9.45 10.85
CA MET A 23 -9.96 9.90 10.10
C MET A 23 -10.33 10.37 8.69
N LEU A 24 -11.13 9.60 7.93
CA LEU A 24 -11.59 10.01 6.60
C LEU A 24 -12.39 11.32 6.64
N THR A 25 -13.21 11.51 7.66
CA THR A 25 -13.95 12.77 7.87
C THR A 25 -13.01 13.94 8.15
N ALA A 26 -12.00 13.74 9.00
CA ALA A 26 -10.99 14.74 9.32
C ALA A 26 -10.15 15.10 8.09
N MET A 27 -9.68 14.10 7.34
CA MET A 27 -8.94 14.28 6.08
C MET A 27 -9.72 15.15 5.10
N ASN A 28 -11.01 14.87 4.90
CA ASN A 28 -11.86 15.66 4.01
C ASN A 28 -11.93 17.13 4.45
N LYS A 29 -12.15 17.38 5.74
CA LYS A 29 -12.25 18.74 6.30
C LYS A 29 -10.92 19.51 6.19
N MET A 30 -9.79 18.82 6.24
CA MET A 30 -8.46 19.39 6.13
C MET A 30 -7.97 19.50 4.69
N GLY A 31 -8.70 18.95 3.70
CA GLY A 31 -8.24 18.89 2.32
C GLY A 31 -7.04 17.94 2.15
N LEU A 32 -7.05 16.80 2.83
CA LEU A 32 -6.02 15.77 2.78
C LEU A 32 -6.43 14.59 1.89
N LYS A 33 -5.48 14.09 1.11
CA LYS A 33 -5.50 12.76 0.48
C LYS A 33 -4.36 11.91 1.02
N ALA A 34 -4.45 10.59 0.84
CA ALA A 34 -3.43 9.66 1.30
C ALA A 34 -3.09 8.65 0.21
N CYS A 35 -1.81 8.48 -0.10
CA CYS A 35 -1.30 7.30 -0.80
C CYS A 35 -1.29 6.13 0.18
N CYS A 36 -2.34 5.31 0.11
CA CYS A 36 -2.46 4.13 0.96
C CYS A 36 -1.68 2.98 0.33
N VAL A 37 -0.64 2.49 1.01
CA VAL A 37 0.29 1.49 0.50
C VAL A 37 0.04 0.12 1.10
N SER A 38 0.14 -0.93 0.28
CA SER A 38 0.06 -2.32 0.72
C SER A 38 1.43 -2.96 0.94
N MET A 39 1.44 -4.07 1.67
CA MET A 39 2.62 -4.90 1.98
C MET A 39 2.64 -6.24 1.23
N ASP A 40 1.47 -6.79 0.94
CA ASP A 40 1.24 -8.13 0.44
C ASP A 40 -0.15 -8.26 -0.21
N TYR A 41 -0.55 -9.47 -0.59
CA TYR A 41 -1.85 -9.73 -1.21
C TYR A 41 -3.05 -9.32 -0.34
N SER A 42 -3.01 -9.60 0.96
CA SER A 42 -4.12 -9.32 1.88
C SER A 42 -4.31 -7.81 2.07
N SER A 43 -3.22 -7.12 2.37
CA SER A 43 -3.20 -5.66 2.51
C SER A 43 -3.49 -4.94 1.18
N SER A 44 -3.13 -5.53 0.04
CA SER A 44 -3.50 -5.01 -1.28
C SER A 44 -5.00 -5.01 -1.48
N HIS A 45 -5.66 -6.11 -1.13
CA HIS A 45 -7.12 -6.21 -1.21
C HIS A 45 -7.81 -5.24 -0.23
N ALA A 46 -7.27 -5.08 0.98
CA ALA A 46 -7.78 -4.11 1.95
C ALA A 46 -7.64 -2.66 1.47
N THR A 47 -6.50 -2.33 0.86
CA THR A 47 -6.20 -1.00 0.28
C THR A 47 -7.17 -0.68 -0.88
N LEU A 48 -7.41 -1.62 -1.79
CA LEU A 48 -8.40 -1.46 -2.85
C LEU A 48 -9.80 -1.20 -2.29
N LYS A 49 -10.25 -2.05 -1.35
CA LYS A 49 -11.56 -1.91 -0.72
C LYS A 49 -11.71 -0.58 0.01
N LEU A 50 -10.64 -0.05 0.59
CA LEU A 50 -10.65 1.25 1.24
C LEU A 50 -10.75 2.40 0.22
N SER A 51 -10.02 2.30 -0.90
CA SER A 51 -10.12 3.30 -1.98
C SER A 51 -11.51 3.38 -2.60
N GLU A 52 -12.24 2.26 -2.65
CA GLU A 52 -13.63 2.23 -3.12
C GLU A 52 -14.60 2.93 -2.13
N GLN A 53 -14.24 3.00 -0.84
CA GLN A 53 -15.05 3.68 0.17
C GLN A 53 -14.82 5.19 0.20
N SER A 54 -13.67 5.69 -0.26
CA SER A 54 -13.35 7.11 -0.20
C SER A 54 -12.37 7.56 -1.30
N PRO A 55 -12.71 8.61 -2.09
CA PRO A 55 -11.82 9.17 -3.11
C PRO A 55 -10.61 9.92 -2.54
N LEU A 56 -10.52 10.03 -1.20
CA LEU A 56 -9.36 10.58 -0.50
C LEU A 56 -8.19 9.61 -0.43
N VAL A 57 -8.46 8.33 -0.70
CA VAL A 57 -7.48 7.25 -0.61
C VAL A 57 -7.02 6.89 -2.03
N LEU A 58 -5.73 7.05 -2.26
CA LEU A 58 -5.03 6.75 -3.50
C LEU A 58 -4.35 5.39 -3.31
N PRO A 59 -4.85 4.29 -3.89
CA PRO A 59 -4.35 2.96 -3.61
C PRO A 59 -3.03 2.69 -4.34
N PHE A 60 -2.02 2.25 -3.58
CA PHE A 60 -0.74 1.74 -4.05
C PHE A 60 -0.64 0.27 -3.68
N LEU A 61 -0.41 -0.57 -4.68
CA LEU A 61 -0.34 -2.02 -4.52
C LEU A 61 1.07 -2.54 -4.81
N GLY A 62 1.58 -3.43 -3.96
CA GLY A 62 2.95 -3.90 -4.01
C GLY A 62 3.23 -4.99 -2.98
N ILE A 63 4.46 -5.51 -3.05
CA ILE A 63 4.99 -6.51 -2.12
C ILE A 63 6.20 -5.91 -1.40
N HIS A 64 6.05 -5.69 -0.10
CA HIS A 64 7.12 -5.16 0.74
C HIS A 64 8.27 -6.17 0.83
N PRO A 65 9.54 -5.74 0.94
CA PRO A 65 10.69 -6.66 1.03
C PRO A 65 10.57 -7.75 2.09
N GLU A 66 9.97 -7.45 3.25
CA GLU A 66 9.69 -8.47 4.29
C GLU A 66 8.82 -9.62 3.77
N LYS A 67 7.90 -9.32 2.85
CA LYS A 67 6.93 -10.26 2.29
C LYS A 67 7.38 -10.86 0.96
N ALA A 68 8.62 -10.62 0.53
CA ALA A 68 9.11 -11.00 -0.80
C ALA A 68 9.02 -12.51 -1.09
N ASN A 69 9.08 -13.37 -0.08
CA ASN A 69 8.91 -14.83 -0.20
C ASN A 69 7.43 -15.28 -0.20
N GLY A 70 6.48 -14.33 -0.20
CA GLY A 70 5.04 -14.58 -0.22
C GLY A 70 4.47 -14.81 -1.61
N ASP A 71 3.16 -14.62 -1.73
CA ASP A 71 2.40 -14.86 -2.96
C ASP A 71 2.53 -13.69 -3.96
N LEU A 72 3.68 -13.61 -4.64
CA LEU A 72 3.97 -12.60 -5.64
C LEU A 72 3.00 -12.66 -6.84
N GLU A 73 2.64 -13.86 -7.31
CA GLU A 73 1.80 -14.03 -8.51
C GLU A 73 0.40 -13.45 -8.30
N SER A 74 -0.20 -13.66 -7.12
CA SER A 74 -1.49 -13.09 -6.80
C SER A 74 -1.45 -11.57 -6.68
N VAL A 75 -0.38 -10.99 -6.10
CA VAL A 75 -0.19 -9.53 -6.03
C VAL A 75 -0.08 -8.93 -7.44
N VAL A 76 0.73 -9.53 -8.30
CA VAL A 76 0.91 -9.07 -9.70
C VAL A 76 -0.41 -9.18 -10.47
N SER A 77 -1.13 -10.29 -10.32
CA SER A 77 -2.43 -10.48 -10.97
C SER A 77 -3.43 -9.41 -10.52
N LEU A 78 -3.50 -9.13 -9.22
CA LEU A 78 -4.38 -8.10 -8.66
C LEU A 78 -4.03 -6.70 -9.18
N ILE A 79 -2.74 -6.37 -9.31
CA ILE A 79 -2.26 -5.12 -9.91
C ILE A 79 -2.72 -5.01 -11.37
N MET A 80 -2.55 -6.07 -12.15
CA MET A 80 -2.91 -6.07 -13.58
C MET A 80 -4.42 -5.90 -13.77
N GLU A 81 -5.22 -6.62 -13.00
CA GLU A 81 -6.70 -6.57 -13.03
C GLU A 81 -7.25 -5.20 -12.62
N ASN A 82 -6.55 -4.47 -11.75
CA ASN A 82 -6.98 -3.18 -11.21
C ASN A 82 -6.12 -2.01 -11.68
N SER A 83 -5.37 -2.16 -12.77
CA SER A 83 -4.44 -1.16 -13.31
C SER A 83 -5.08 0.20 -13.60
N ASN A 84 -6.39 0.24 -13.88
CA ASN A 84 -7.16 1.47 -14.09
C ASN A 84 -7.74 2.10 -12.80
N LYS A 85 -7.67 1.39 -11.66
CA LYS A 85 -8.13 1.85 -10.34
C LYS A 85 -7.00 2.27 -9.43
N ILE A 86 -5.81 1.67 -9.59
CA ILE A 86 -4.66 1.96 -8.74
C ILE A 86 -4.03 3.31 -9.09
N SER A 87 -3.47 3.98 -8.08
CA SER A 87 -2.71 5.22 -8.25
C SER A 87 -1.21 4.98 -8.44
N GLY A 88 -0.71 3.81 -8.05
CA GLY A 88 0.67 3.43 -8.27
C GLY A 88 0.98 2.00 -7.82
N ILE A 89 2.23 1.59 -8.08
CA ILE A 89 2.79 0.32 -7.59
C ILE A 89 3.69 0.63 -6.41
N GLY A 90 3.43 -0.02 -5.29
CA GLY A 90 4.16 0.15 -4.06
C GLY A 90 3.40 -0.39 -2.83
N GLU A 91 4.07 -0.64 -1.72
CA GLU A 91 5.52 -0.46 -1.61
C GLU A 91 6.29 -1.68 -2.11
N ILE A 92 7.46 -1.42 -2.70
CA ILE A 92 8.41 -2.41 -3.21
C ILE A 92 9.82 -1.89 -2.94
N GLY A 93 10.79 -2.77 -2.82
CA GLY A 93 12.18 -2.35 -2.61
C GLY A 93 13.10 -3.50 -2.24
N LEU A 94 14.17 -3.16 -1.54
CA LEU A 94 15.11 -4.12 -0.95
C LEU A 94 15.45 -3.63 0.46
N ASP A 95 15.40 -4.54 1.43
CA ASP A 95 15.82 -4.26 2.80
C ASP A 95 16.66 -5.44 3.32
N LYS A 96 17.88 -5.14 3.74
CA LYS A 96 18.87 -6.13 4.21
C LYS A 96 18.47 -6.79 5.52
N THR A 97 17.58 -6.19 6.29
CA THR A 97 17.12 -6.70 7.60
C THR A 97 16.35 -8.01 7.47
N TYR A 98 15.69 -8.23 6.32
CA TYR A 98 14.81 -9.38 6.08
C TYR A 98 15.49 -10.50 5.27
N VAL A 99 16.80 -10.42 5.13
CA VAL A 99 17.60 -11.40 4.39
C VAL A 99 17.94 -12.58 5.30
N SER A 100 17.67 -13.80 4.84
CA SER A 100 18.02 -15.02 5.58
C SER A 100 19.49 -15.41 5.47
N ASP A 101 20.17 -14.98 4.40
CA ASP A 101 21.62 -15.15 4.18
C ASP A 101 22.15 -14.11 3.16
N ASP A 102 23.43 -13.71 3.29
CA ASP A 102 24.04 -12.69 2.40
C ASP A 102 24.15 -13.12 0.92
N THR A 103 23.72 -14.33 0.55
CA THR A 103 23.88 -14.83 -0.83
C THR A 103 22.99 -14.10 -1.83
N GLY A 104 21.85 -13.57 -1.38
CA GLY A 104 20.91 -12.81 -2.23
C GLY A 104 21.42 -11.43 -2.67
N PHE A 105 22.37 -10.82 -1.94
CA PHE A 105 22.95 -9.52 -2.31
C PHE A 105 24.22 -9.65 -3.17
N CYS A 106 24.94 -10.77 -3.09
CA CYS A 106 26.21 -10.96 -3.80
C CYS A 106 26.06 -11.27 -5.30
N GLN A 107 24.85 -11.54 -5.81
CA GLN A 107 24.63 -11.82 -7.24
C GLN A 107 24.28 -10.59 -8.09
N ALA A 108 24.16 -9.42 -7.47
CA ALA A 108 23.93 -8.15 -8.16
C ALA A 108 25.25 -7.34 -8.22
N GLY A 109 26.23 -7.83 -8.97
CA GLY A 109 27.53 -7.19 -9.19
C GLY A 109 28.20 -7.70 -10.46
#